data_AF-A0A101SHL3-F1
#
_entry.id   AF-A0A101SHL3-F1
#
_cell.length_a   1.000
_cell.length_b   1.000
_cell.length_c   1.000
_cell.angle_alpha   90.00
_cell.angle_beta   90.00
_cell.angle_gamma   90.00
#
_symmetry.space_group_name_H-M   'P 1'
#
loop_
_entity.id
_entity.type
_entity.pdbx_description
1 polymer ?
#
loop_
_entity_poly.entity_id
_entity_poly.type
_entity_poly.pdbx_seq_one_letter_code
_entity_poly.pdbx_strand_id
1 'polypeptide(L)'
;MGIQERERKVYRPLRRAGLEVIPNAVPDGTMPFVFGYGPEDITGGFSHRYETPRLVERLNEDWYDLAVSAGLFDHRREFLVLLPHGTHTHQAVLRKQNQHYGRRAAPAVWTRVRLLDRWDIMGRGAASAFLGIHGHPGFGMMALDGSVYVSASTGEIGVDVRAVAHPDRSQNILQYLEWYAHWDYPLADKEEQKRIAVWLAGRAPGTVSRSDR
;
A
#
# COMPACT_ATOMS: atom_id res chain seq x y z
N MET A 1 -2.29 -14.66 19.75
CA MET A 1 -1.63 -15.35 18.61
C MET A 1 -0.12 -15.29 18.84
N GLY A 2 0.58 -16.41 18.72
CA GLY A 2 2.02 -16.46 19.02
C GLY A 2 2.87 -15.75 17.97
N ILE A 3 3.90 -15.04 18.42
CA ILE A 3 4.90 -14.34 17.58
C ILE A 3 5.47 -15.26 16.47
N GLN A 4 5.64 -16.55 16.77
CA GLN A 4 6.19 -17.56 15.85
C GLN A 4 5.35 -17.77 14.58
N GLU A 5 4.03 -17.63 14.64
CA GLU A 5 3.18 -17.87 13.46
C GLU A 5 3.22 -16.71 12.46
N ARG A 6 3.29 -15.47 12.96
CA ARG A 6 3.49 -14.27 12.13
C ARG A 6 4.88 -14.26 11.50
N GLU A 7 5.91 -14.62 12.26
CA GLU A 7 7.27 -14.76 11.75
C GLU A 7 7.31 -15.70 10.53
N ARG A 8 6.72 -16.90 10.68
CA ARG A 8 6.74 -17.93 9.63
C ARG A 8 5.92 -17.53 8.40
N LYS A 9 4.71 -16.99 8.60
CA LYS A 9 3.73 -16.80 7.51
C LYS A 9 3.84 -15.45 6.82
N VAL A 10 4.37 -14.42 7.48
CA VAL A 10 4.40 -13.05 6.95
C VAL A 10 5.84 -12.53 6.86
N TYR A 11 6.61 -12.58 7.94
CA TYR A 11 7.92 -11.89 7.97
C TYR A 11 8.96 -12.62 7.13
N ARG A 12 8.99 -13.96 7.17
CA ARG A 12 9.95 -14.74 6.38
C ARG A 12 9.75 -14.59 4.85
N PRO A 13 8.53 -14.65 4.30
CA PRO A 13 8.29 -14.35 2.89
C PRO A 13 8.72 -12.92 2.49
N LEU A 14 8.37 -11.91 3.29
CA LEU A 14 8.77 -10.52 3.03
C LEU A 14 10.29 -10.36 3.07
N ARG A 15 10.97 -10.98 4.04
CA ARG A 15 12.43 -10.94 4.15
C ARG A 15 13.12 -11.56 2.93
N ARG A 16 12.54 -12.59 2.31
CA ARG A 16 13.06 -13.18 1.07
C ARG A 16 12.96 -12.23 -0.13
N ALA A 17 11.98 -11.32 -0.11
CA ALA A 17 11.83 -10.23 -1.07
C ALA A 17 12.70 -9.00 -0.74
N GLY A 18 13.44 -9.03 0.37
CA GLY A 18 14.27 -7.91 0.82
C GLY A 18 13.53 -6.92 1.71
N LEU A 19 12.40 -7.28 2.30
CA LEU A 19 11.65 -6.43 3.23
C LEU A 19 11.73 -6.97 4.65
N GLU A 20 12.38 -6.22 5.54
CA GLU A 20 12.37 -6.50 6.97
C GLU A 20 11.21 -5.77 7.64
N VAL A 21 10.33 -6.51 8.32
CA VAL A 21 9.18 -5.92 9.04
C VAL A 21 9.62 -5.30 10.35
N ILE A 22 9.19 -4.06 10.60
CA ILE A 22 9.37 -3.35 11.87
C ILE A 22 7.99 -3.32 12.57
N PRO A 23 7.76 -4.19 13.57
CA PRO A 23 6.44 -4.35 14.16
C PRO A 23 6.00 -3.12 14.96
N ASN A 24 4.70 -2.81 14.90
CA ASN A 24 4.05 -1.76 15.70
C ASN A 24 4.69 -0.36 15.56
N ALA A 25 5.21 -0.04 14.38
CA ALA A 25 5.97 1.19 14.14
C ALA A 25 5.37 2.07 13.02
N VAL A 26 4.05 1.98 12.81
CA VAL A 26 3.32 2.88 11.89
C VAL A 26 3.11 4.22 12.59
N PRO A 27 3.47 5.36 11.96
CA PRO A 27 3.26 6.68 12.56
C PRO A 27 1.78 6.99 12.82
N ASP A 28 1.51 7.70 13.93
CA ASP A 28 0.17 8.19 14.23
C ASP A 28 -0.31 9.17 13.15
N GLY A 29 -1.61 9.16 12.88
CA GLY A 29 -2.21 10.03 11.85
C GLY A 29 -1.98 9.58 10.40
N THR A 30 -1.26 8.47 10.17
CA THR A 30 -1.11 7.87 8.84
C THR A 30 -2.48 7.65 8.20
N MET A 31 -2.66 8.13 6.97
CA MET A 31 -3.92 7.97 6.26
C MET A 31 -4.23 6.49 6.02
N PRO A 32 -5.47 6.03 6.25
CA PRO A 32 -5.75 4.61 6.30
C PRO A 32 -5.64 3.95 4.91
N PHE A 33 -6.01 4.67 3.84
CA PHE A 33 -6.02 4.19 2.46
C PHE A 33 -5.84 5.36 1.48
N VAL A 34 -5.34 5.06 0.28
CA VAL A 34 -5.18 6.02 -0.83
C VAL A 34 -5.98 5.53 -2.03
N PHE A 35 -7.14 6.13 -2.26
CA PHE A 35 -8.04 5.79 -3.37
C PHE A 35 -8.62 7.05 -4.00
N GLY A 36 -9.06 6.94 -5.25
CA GLY A 36 -9.72 8.03 -5.95
C GLY A 36 -8.79 9.15 -6.43
N TYR A 37 -7.48 8.94 -6.46
CA TYR A 37 -6.56 9.90 -7.07
C TYR A 37 -6.76 10.00 -8.59
N GLY A 38 -6.58 11.21 -9.11
CA GLY A 38 -6.64 11.54 -10.53
C GLY A 38 -5.24 11.74 -11.14
N PRO A 39 -5.16 11.97 -12.47
CA PRO A 39 -3.90 12.26 -13.16
C PRO A 39 -3.10 13.44 -12.59
N GLU A 40 -3.77 14.44 -12.02
CA GLU A 40 -3.18 15.62 -11.39
C GLU A 40 -2.45 15.32 -10.08
N ASP A 41 -2.80 14.22 -9.41
CA ASP A 41 -2.17 13.78 -8.17
C ASP A 41 -0.88 12.97 -8.45
N ILE A 42 -0.72 12.49 -9.68
CA ILE A 42 0.38 11.62 -10.11
C ILE A 42 1.61 12.46 -10.46
N THR A 43 2.72 12.20 -9.77
CA THR A 43 4.00 12.89 -9.99
C THR A 43 5.02 12.04 -10.75
N GLY A 44 4.75 10.76 -10.92
CA GLY A 44 5.63 9.85 -11.65
C GLY A 44 5.03 8.47 -11.82
N GLY A 45 5.62 7.68 -12.69
CA GLY A 45 5.20 6.30 -12.92
C GLY A 45 5.75 5.73 -14.21
N PHE A 46 5.56 4.43 -14.37
CA PHE A 46 5.95 3.69 -15.56
C PHE A 46 4.95 2.56 -15.82
N SER A 47 4.98 2.07 -17.07
CA SER A 47 4.13 0.96 -17.49
C SER A 47 4.95 0.01 -18.37
N HIS A 48 4.79 -1.29 -18.14
CA HIS A 48 5.38 -2.34 -18.98
C HIS A 48 4.32 -3.32 -19.44
N ARG A 49 4.39 -3.73 -20.72
CA ARG A 49 3.56 -4.82 -21.23
C ARG A 49 4.08 -6.18 -20.77
N TYR A 50 3.23 -7.19 -20.73
CA TYR A 50 3.66 -8.54 -20.30
C TYR A 50 4.69 -9.17 -21.23
N GLU A 51 4.73 -8.78 -22.51
CA GLU A 51 5.70 -9.29 -23.48
C GLU A 51 7.07 -8.64 -23.35
N THR A 52 7.24 -7.65 -22.46
CA THR A 52 8.53 -6.99 -22.24
C THR A 52 9.61 -8.03 -21.84
N PRO A 53 10.72 -8.16 -22.60
CA PRO A 53 11.79 -9.07 -22.23
C PRO A 53 12.39 -8.69 -20.89
N ARG A 54 12.58 -9.70 -20.01
CA ARG A 54 13.10 -9.50 -18.65
C ARG A 54 12.22 -8.55 -17.82
N LEU A 55 10.90 -8.74 -17.93
CA LEU A 55 9.89 -7.91 -17.28
C LEU A 55 10.16 -7.69 -15.79
N VAL A 56 10.41 -8.77 -15.04
CA VAL A 56 10.60 -8.69 -13.59
C VAL A 56 11.83 -7.84 -13.23
N GLU A 57 12.93 -7.98 -13.95
CA GLU A 57 14.13 -7.17 -13.73
C GLU A 57 13.86 -5.70 -14.02
N ARG A 58 13.22 -5.38 -15.15
CA ARG A 58 12.87 -4.00 -15.49
C ARG A 58 11.89 -3.36 -14.51
N LEU A 59 10.87 -4.12 -14.08
CA LEU A 59 9.92 -3.63 -13.07
C LEU A 59 10.62 -3.33 -11.75
N ASN A 60 11.61 -4.15 -11.35
CA ASN A 60 12.39 -3.90 -10.13
C ASN A 60 13.27 -2.65 -10.27
N GLU A 61 14.01 -2.53 -11.38
CA GLU A 61 14.85 -1.36 -11.68
C GLU A 61 14.04 -0.06 -11.67
N ASP A 62 12.98 0.00 -12.47
CA ASP A 62 12.14 1.19 -12.60
C ASP A 62 11.38 1.51 -11.30
N TRP A 63 10.97 0.49 -10.54
CA TRP A 63 10.37 0.70 -9.21
C TRP A 63 11.34 1.36 -8.25
N TYR A 64 12.60 0.90 -8.22
CA TYR A 64 13.60 1.47 -7.32
C TYR A 64 13.92 2.91 -7.69
N ASP A 65 14.10 3.19 -8.98
CA ASP A 65 14.36 4.54 -9.48
C ASP A 65 13.18 5.49 -9.17
N LEU A 66 11.93 5.02 -9.36
CA LEU A 66 10.74 5.76 -8.97
C LEU A 66 10.67 6.00 -7.46
N ALA A 67 10.91 4.96 -6.65
CA ALA A 67 10.84 5.04 -5.20
C ALA A 67 11.89 6.00 -4.63
N VAL A 68 13.10 6.02 -5.19
CA VAL A 68 14.15 6.96 -4.80
C VAL A 68 13.80 8.37 -5.24
N SER A 69 13.45 8.57 -6.51
CA SER A 69 13.17 9.92 -7.05
C SER A 69 11.94 10.57 -6.44
N ALA A 70 10.91 9.80 -6.10
CA ALA A 70 9.72 10.29 -5.43
C ALA A 70 9.92 10.48 -3.91
N GLY A 71 10.98 9.92 -3.30
CA GLY A 71 11.19 10.03 -1.86
C GLY A 71 10.35 9.07 -1.02
N LEU A 72 10.09 7.86 -1.52
CA LEU A 72 9.39 6.81 -0.76
C LEU A 72 10.15 6.40 0.50
N PHE A 73 11.48 6.42 0.43
CA PHE A 73 12.38 5.95 1.47
C PHE A 73 12.84 7.08 2.38
N ASP A 74 12.83 6.83 3.69
CA ASP A 74 13.63 7.65 4.61
C ASP A 74 15.13 7.34 4.50
N HIS A 75 15.96 8.04 5.29
CA HIS A 75 17.41 7.82 5.36
C HIS A 75 17.83 6.38 5.75
N ARG A 76 16.91 5.58 6.31
CA ARG A 76 17.13 4.17 6.70
C ARG A 76 16.51 3.19 5.71
N ARG A 77 15.98 3.67 4.58
CA ARG A 77 15.20 2.91 3.60
C ARG A 77 13.93 2.30 4.18
N GLU A 78 13.30 3.00 5.11
CA GLU A 78 12.08 2.59 5.77
C GLU A 78 10.86 3.31 5.19
N PHE A 79 9.77 2.56 5.09
CA PHE A 79 8.51 2.99 4.49
C PHE A 79 7.37 2.07 4.93
N LEU A 80 6.14 2.36 4.52
CA LEU A 80 4.96 1.57 4.80
C LEU A 80 4.58 0.72 3.60
N VAL A 81 4.17 -0.52 3.85
CA VAL A 81 3.55 -1.42 2.87
C VAL A 81 2.17 -1.81 3.36
N LEU A 82 1.18 -1.73 2.48
CA LEU A 82 -0.17 -2.17 2.77
C LEU A 82 -0.24 -3.70 2.68
N LEU A 83 -0.45 -4.36 3.82
CA LEU A 83 -0.50 -5.82 3.92
C LEU A 83 -1.86 -6.28 4.46
N PRO A 84 -2.36 -7.47 4.06
CA PRO A 84 -3.57 -8.03 4.65
C PRO A 84 -3.37 -8.28 6.15
N HIS A 85 -4.29 -7.80 7.00
CA HIS A 85 -4.24 -7.99 8.45
C HIS A 85 -4.55 -9.45 8.85
N GLY A 86 -3.51 -10.25 9.08
CA GLY A 86 -3.66 -11.60 9.61
C GLY A 86 -2.77 -12.62 8.92
N THR A 87 -3.00 -13.89 9.23
CA THR A 87 -2.14 -15.02 8.82
C THR A 87 -2.62 -15.70 7.53
N HIS A 88 -3.16 -14.93 6.57
CA HIS A 88 -3.63 -15.55 5.34
C HIS A 88 -2.43 -16.04 4.54
N THR A 89 -2.36 -17.36 4.39
CA THR A 89 -1.38 -18.02 3.52
C THR A 89 -1.69 -17.69 2.06
N HIS A 90 -0.70 -17.84 1.19
CA HIS A 90 -0.80 -17.75 -0.27
C HIS A 90 -2.11 -18.35 -0.85
N GLN A 91 -2.51 -19.55 -0.42
CA GLN A 91 -3.76 -20.18 -0.87
C GLN A 91 -5.05 -19.48 -0.38
N ALA A 92 -5.02 -18.83 0.80
CA ALA A 92 -6.17 -18.13 1.34
C ALA A 92 -6.39 -16.76 0.67
N VAL A 93 -5.34 -16.12 0.17
CA VAL A 93 -5.44 -14.88 -0.62
C VAL A 93 -5.94 -15.20 -2.04
N LEU A 94 -5.36 -16.22 -2.70
CA LEU A 94 -5.78 -16.64 -4.04
C LEU A 94 -7.21 -17.20 -4.11
N ARG A 95 -7.64 -18.00 -3.12
CA ARG A 95 -9.03 -18.50 -3.06
C ARG A 95 -10.06 -17.38 -2.86
N LYS A 96 -9.65 -16.24 -2.29
CA LYS A 96 -10.52 -15.09 -2.05
C LYS A 96 -10.60 -14.15 -3.27
N GLN A 97 -9.52 -14.00 -4.05
CA GLN A 97 -9.54 -13.23 -5.30
C GLN A 97 -10.47 -13.86 -6.36
N ASN A 98 -10.61 -15.19 -6.38
CA ASN A 98 -11.54 -15.90 -7.28
C ASN A 98 -13.00 -15.95 -6.78
N GLN A 99 -13.33 -15.31 -5.66
CA GLN A 99 -14.70 -15.23 -5.16
C GLN A 99 -15.21 -13.80 -5.33
N HIS A 100 -15.95 -13.57 -6.41
CA HIS A 100 -16.77 -12.37 -6.56
C HIS A 100 -17.66 -12.22 -5.34
N TYR A 101 -17.55 -11.07 -4.67
CA TYR A 101 -18.42 -10.57 -3.60
C TYR A 101 -18.90 -11.62 -2.58
N GLY A 102 -18.31 -11.68 -1.38
CA GLY A 102 -19.04 -12.30 -0.26
C GLY A 102 -18.30 -12.79 0.98
N ARG A 103 -16.97 -12.81 1.06
CA ARG A 103 -16.30 -13.24 2.30
C ARG A 103 -15.04 -12.44 2.63
N ARG A 104 -15.16 -11.58 3.65
CA ARG A 104 -14.16 -10.63 4.20
C ARG A 104 -12.71 -11.04 3.89
N ALA A 105 -12.07 -10.32 2.97
CA ALA A 105 -10.62 -10.21 2.97
C ALA A 105 -10.19 -9.71 4.36
N ALA A 106 -9.01 -10.12 4.81
CA ALA A 106 -8.46 -9.49 6.01
C ALA A 106 -8.31 -7.99 5.74
N PRO A 107 -8.72 -7.10 6.67
CA PRO A 107 -8.60 -5.67 6.44
C PRO A 107 -7.15 -5.32 6.14
N ALA A 108 -6.86 -4.53 5.12
CA ALA A 108 -5.47 -4.21 4.83
C ALA A 108 -4.96 -3.16 5.85
N VAL A 109 -3.73 -3.34 6.34
CA VAL A 109 -3.10 -2.44 7.32
C VAL A 109 -1.71 -2.05 6.87
N TRP A 110 -1.36 -0.80 7.14
CA TRP A 110 0.01 -0.34 6.97
C TRP A 110 0.93 -1.13 7.89
N THR A 111 2.05 -1.56 7.33
CA THR A 111 3.13 -2.22 8.05
C THR A 111 4.42 -1.53 7.69
N ARG A 112 5.13 -1.02 8.69
CA ARG A 112 6.46 -0.44 8.48
C ARG A 112 7.45 -1.54 8.12
N VAL A 113 8.24 -1.30 7.10
CA VAL A 113 9.30 -2.19 6.63
C VAL A 113 10.58 -1.41 6.37
N ARG A 114 11.70 -2.13 6.31
CA ARG A 114 12.99 -1.64 5.82
C ARG A 114 13.39 -2.41 4.56
N LEU A 115 13.82 -1.70 3.52
CA LEU A 115 14.42 -2.31 2.33
C LEU A 115 15.86 -2.74 2.63
N LEU A 116 16.14 -4.03 2.47
CA LEU A 116 17.47 -4.62 2.62
C LEU A 116 18.31 -4.41 1.35
N ASP A 117 19.63 -4.56 1.44
CA ASP A 117 20.53 -4.39 0.27
C ASP A 117 20.27 -5.40 -0.86
N ARG A 118 19.75 -6.58 -0.50
CA ARG A 118 19.29 -7.57 -1.48
C ARG A 118 17.78 -7.63 -1.45
N TRP A 119 17.16 -7.22 -2.54
CA TRP A 119 15.72 -7.15 -2.67
C TRP A 119 15.26 -7.62 -4.05
N ASP A 120 14.01 -8.02 -4.12
CA ASP A 120 13.30 -8.42 -5.34
C ASP A 120 11.80 -8.30 -5.05
N ILE A 121 11.27 -7.10 -5.30
CA ILE A 121 9.89 -6.73 -4.96
C ILE A 121 8.92 -7.32 -5.99
N MET A 122 9.27 -7.23 -7.27
CA MET A 122 8.40 -7.59 -8.39
C MET A 122 8.43 -9.09 -8.73
N GLY A 123 9.49 -9.80 -8.31
CA GLY A 123 9.62 -11.25 -8.43
C GLY A 123 9.24 -11.94 -7.12
N ARG A 124 10.18 -12.06 -6.18
CA ARG A 124 9.99 -12.73 -4.88
C ARG A 124 8.92 -12.08 -4.02
N GLY A 125 8.79 -10.75 -4.04
CA GLY A 125 7.74 -10.03 -3.33
C GLY A 125 6.37 -10.40 -3.89
N ALA A 126 6.19 -10.35 -5.20
CA ALA A 126 4.95 -10.78 -5.84
C ALA A 126 4.68 -12.28 -5.63
N ALA A 127 5.70 -13.14 -5.64
CA ALA A 127 5.56 -14.56 -5.31
C ALA A 127 5.17 -14.83 -3.83
N SER A 128 5.27 -13.83 -2.95
CA SER A 128 4.86 -13.96 -1.54
C SER A 128 3.35 -13.87 -1.32
N ALA A 129 2.57 -13.56 -2.36
CA ALA A 129 1.13 -13.23 -2.31
C ALA A 129 0.79 -11.92 -1.57
N PHE A 130 1.76 -11.22 -0.99
CA PHE A 130 1.55 -9.95 -0.31
C PHE A 130 1.69 -8.73 -1.22
N LEU A 131 2.51 -8.85 -2.26
CA LEU A 131 2.79 -7.77 -3.22
C LEU A 131 2.30 -8.12 -4.63
N GLY A 132 1.30 -8.99 -4.73
CA GLY A 132 0.74 -9.48 -6.00
C GLY A 132 0.96 -10.97 -6.22
N ILE A 133 1.08 -11.34 -7.49
CA ILE A 133 1.41 -12.69 -7.98
C ILE A 133 2.61 -12.53 -8.92
N HIS A 134 3.45 -13.56 -9.10
CA HIS A 134 4.64 -13.47 -9.94
C HIS A 134 4.34 -12.85 -11.34
N GLY A 135 5.06 -11.78 -11.70
CA GLY A 135 4.84 -11.01 -12.94
C GLY A 135 3.62 -10.09 -12.94
N HIS A 136 2.84 -10.10 -11.86
CA HIS A 136 1.61 -9.35 -11.66
C HIS A 136 1.61 -8.68 -10.27
N PRO A 137 2.42 -7.63 -10.07
CA PRO A 137 2.50 -6.97 -8.77
C PRO A 137 1.19 -6.24 -8.44
N GLY A 138 0.86 -6.24 -7.15
CA GLY A 138 -0.30 -5.57 -6.60
C GLY A 138 0.00 -5.13 -5.17
N PHE A 139 0.29 -3.85 -4.99
CA PHE A 139 0.66 -3.30 -3.70
C PHE A 139 0.38 -1.81 -3.60
N GLY A 140 0.23 -1.34 -2.36
CA GLY A 140 0.30 0.07 -1.99
C GLY A 140 1.45 0.28 -1.01
N MET A 141 2.27 1.28 -1.26
CA MET A 141 3.42 1.67 -0.44
C MET A 141 3.33 3.16 -0.12
N MET A 142 3.81 3.58 1.05
CA MET A 142 3.75 4.99 1.47
C MET A 142 4.99 5.40 2.22
N ALA A 143 5.46 6.62 1.99
CA ALA A 143 6.51 7.23 2.80
C ALA A 143 6.06 7.35 4.27
N LEU A 144 7.00 7.29 5.23
CA LEU A 144 6.65 7.35 6.65
C LEU A 144 5.99 8.68 7.06
N ASP A 145 6.29 9.77 6.36
CA ASP A 145 5.69 11.09 6.58
C ASP A 145 4.40 11.29 5.77
N GLY A 146 3.94 10.28 5.03
CA GLY A 146 2.76 10.34 4.18
C GLY A 146 2.93 11.20 2.92
N SER A 147 4.13 11.69 2.62
CA SER A 147 4.38 12.61 1.52
C SER A 147 4.18 11.99 0.14
N VAL A 148 4.38 10.68 0.01
CA VAL A 148 4.23 9.95 -1.25
C VAL A 148 3.55 8.60 -1.03
N TYR A 149 2.67 8.26 -1.97
CA TYR A 149 2.10 6.92 -2.13
C TYR A 149 2.51 6.32 -3.46
N VAL A 150 2.97 5.07 -3.47
CA VAL A 150 3.31 4.31 -4.67
C VAL A 150 2.39 3.10 -4.77
N SER A 151 1.67 2.99 -5.88
CA SER A 151 0.81 1.84 -6.18
C SER A 151 1.32 1.08 -7.39
N ALA A 152 1.32 -0.25 -7.29
CA ALA A 152 1.40 -1.12 -8.45
C ALA A 152 0.05 -1.78 -8.71
N SER A 153 -0.39 -1.76 -9.96
CA SER A 153 -1.61 -2.41 -10.43
C SER A 153 -1.34 -3.15 -11.73
N THR A 154 -2.06 -4.25 -11.94
CA THR A 154 -1.99 -5.05 -13.15
C THR A 154 -3.30 -4.97 -13.92
N GLY A 155 -3.20 -4.69 -15.21
CA GLY A 155 -4.31 -4.74 -16.15
C GLY A 155 -4.19 -5.93 -17.10
N GLU A 156 -5.05 -5.94 -18.13
CA GLU A 156 -5.07 -6.99 -19.15
C GLU A 156 -3.77 -7.07 -19.97
N ILE A 157 -3.12 -5.92 -20.19
CA ILE A 157 -1.98 -5.81 -21.12
C ILE A 157 -0.63 -5.66 -20.42
N GLY A 158 -0.61 -5.45 -19.09
CA GLY A 158 0.64 -5.20 -18.39
C GLY A 158 0.49 -4.67 -16.97
N VAL A 159 1.59 -4.07 -16.51
CA VAL A 159 1.76 -3.55 -15.16
C VAL A 159 1.91 -2.04 -15.23
N ASP A 160 1.20 -1.34 -14.35
CA ASP A 160 1.30 0.10 -14.13
C ASP A 160 1.78 0.36 -12.70
N VAL A 161 2.79 1.22 -12.56
CA VAL A 161 3.24 1.72 -11.26
C VAL A 161 3.16 3.24 -11.26
N ARG A 162 2.50 3.80 -10.24
CA ARG A 162 2.25 5.25 -10.12
C ARG A 162 2.72 5.75 -8.76
N ALA A 163 3.33 6.92 -8.74
CA ALA A 163 3.62 7.70 -7.55
C ALA A 163 2.65 8.88 -7.46
N VAL A 164 2.06 9.06 -6.27
CA VAL A 164 1.10 10.10 -5.94
C VAL A 164 1.71 10.96 -4.84
N ALA A 165 1.80 12.27 -5.06
CA ALA A 165 2.36 13.19 -4.07
C ALA A 165 1.27 13.77 -3.17
N HIS A 166 1.62 13.91 -1.88
CA HIS A 166 0.76 14.43 -0.82
C HIS A 166 -0.69 13.94 -0.92
N PRO A 167 -0.93 12.62 -0.91
CA PRO A 167 -2.26 12.04 -1.03
C PRO A 167 -3.23 12.54 0.05
N ASP A 168 -2.69 12.96 1.20
CA ASP A 168 -3.44 13.57 2.28
C ASP A 168 -3.93 14.99 1.96
N ARG A 169 -3.46 15.63 0.89
CA ARG A 169 -3.86 16.99 0.45
C ARG A 169 -4.68 16.99 -0.83
N SER A 170 -4.73 15.86 -1.53
CA SER A 170 -5.50 15.71 -2.77
C SER A 170 -7.00 15.87 -2.51
N GLN A 171 -7.65 16.80 -3.21
CA GLN A 171 -9.10 16.96 -3.13
C GLN A 171 -9.85 15.74 -3.65
N ASN A 172 -9.34 15.09 -4.70
CA ASN A 172 -9.96 13.89 -5.26
C ASN A 172 -9.97 12.75 -4.26
N ILE A 173 -8.82 12.50 -3.62
CA ILE A 173 -8.70 11.45 -2.61
C ILE A 173 -9.61 11.77 -1.42
N LEU A 174 -9.60 13.01 -0.92
CA LEU A 174 -10.42 13.38 0.23
C LEU A 174 -11.92 13.25 -0.07
N GLN A 175 -12.38 13.74 -1.22
CA GLN A 175 -13.79 13.60 -1.63
C GLN A 175 -14.18 12.13 -1.80
N TYR A 176 -13.30 11.30 -2.38
CA TYR A 176 -13.55 9.87 -2.52
C TYR A 176 -13.67 9.18 -1.15
N LEU A 177 -12.76 9.48 -0.22
CA LEU A 177 -12.78 8.91 1.13
C LEU A 177 -14.01 9.38 1.93
N GLU A 178 -14.41 10.65 1.81
CA GLU A 178 -15.64 11.17 2.40
C GLU A 178 -16.88 10.46 1.86
N TRP A 179 -16.98 10.34 0.53
CA TRP A 179 -18.06 9.59 -0.11
C TRP A 179 -18.08 8.14 0.39
N TYR A 180 -16.94 7.44 0.36
CA TYR A 180 -16.85 6.04 0.75
C TYR A 180 -17.22 5.82 2.22
N ALA A 181 -16.80 6.71 3.12
CA ALA A 181 -17.11 6.63 4.55
C ALA A 181 -18.62 6.73 4.84
N HIS A 182 -19.36 7.50 4.04
CA HIS A 182 -20.81 7.69 4.18
C HIS A 182 -21.63 6.78 3.25
N TRP A 183 -20.97 6.00 2.40
CA TRP A 183 -21.65 5.19 1.41
C TRP A 183 -22.42 4.04 2.08
N ASP A 184 -23.75 4.13 2.04
CA ASP A 184 -24.63 3.11 2.61
C ASP A 184 -24.84 1.93 1.66
N TYR A 185 -23.80 1.12 1.51
CA TYR A 185 -23.84 -0.13 0.74
C TYR A 185 -23.73 -1.35 1.67
N PRO A 186 -24.66 -2.32 1.62
CA PRO A 186 -24.68 -3.48 2.54
C PRO A 186 -23.42 -4.35 2.51
N LEU A 187 -22.68 -4.37 1.40
CA LEU A 187 -21.45 -5.16 1.24
C LEU A 187 -20.17 -4.33 1.40
N ALA A 188 -20.27 -3.04 1.75
CA ALA A 188 -19.09 -2.22 2.04
C ALA A 188 -18.36 -2.75 3.30
N ASP A 189 -17.03 -2.58 3.32
CA ASP A 189 -16.25 -2.94 4.50
C ASP A 189 -16.46 -1.89 5.61
N LYS A 190 -17.33 -2.22 6.58
CA LYS A 190 -17.69 -1.32 7.68
C LYS A 190 -16.50 -0.96 8.59
N GLU A 191 -15.48 -1.82 8.69
CA GLU A 191 -14.28 -1.50 9.49
C GLU A 191 -13.38 -0.52 8.74
N GLU A 192 -13.26 -0.68 7.43
CA GLU A 192 -12.59 0.28 6.56
C GLU A 192 -13.28 1.65 6.60
N GLN A 193 -14.61 1.70 6.43
CA GLN A 193 -15.40 2.93 6.55
C GLN A 193 -15.17 3.62 7.90
N LYS A 194 -15.15 2.86 9.00
CA LYS A 194 -14.89 3.39 10.35
C LYS A 194 -13.49 3.98 10.48
N ARG A 195 -12.45 3.32 9.96
CA ARG A 195 -11.07 3.82 10.00
C ARG A 195 -10.91 5.11 9.19
N ILE A 196 -11.56 5.17 8.02
CA ILE A 196 -11.60 6.38 7.19
C ILE A 196 -12.31 7.51 7.94
N ALA A 197 -13.50 7.26 8.50
CA ALA A 197 -14.25 8.27 9.24
C ALA A 197 -13.48 8.82 10.46
N VAL A 198 -12.82 7.96 11.23
CA VAL A 198 -11.97 8.38 12.37
C VAL A 198 -10.81 9.26 11.91
N TRP A 199 -10.14 8.87 10.82
CA TRP A 199 -9.04 9.66 10.28
C TRP A 199 -9.51 11.01 9.73
N LEU A 200 -10.63 11.06 8.98
CA LEU A 200 -11.22 12.30 8.49
C LEU A 200 -11.62 13.24 9.65
N ALA A 201 -12.22 12.71 10.71
CA ALA A 201 -12.56 13.50 11.89
C ALA A 201 -11.32 14.03 12.62
N GLY A 202 -10.25 13.24 12.69
CA GLY A 202 -8.97 13.65 13.29
C GLY A 202 -8.19 14.70 12.48
N ARG A 203 -8.52 14.87 11.20
CA ARG A 203 -7.97 15.92 10.33
C ARG A 203 -8.64 17.26 10.47
N ALA A 204 -9.87 17.31 10.99
CA ALA A 204 -10.60 18.55 11.14
C ALA A 204 -9.69 19.53 11.88
N PRO A 205 -9.44 20.73 11.35
CA PRO A 205 -8.51 21.68 11.96
C PRO A 205 -8.99 21.95 13.38
N GLY A 206 -8.25 21.42 14.36
CA GLY A 206 -8.36 21.87 15.73
C GLY A 206 -8.11 23.37 15.70
N THR A 207 -9.16 24.14 15.99
CA THR A 207 -9.10 25.49 16.57
C THR A 207 -7.74 26.15 16.44
N VAL A 208 -7.59 27.02 15.43
CA VAL A 208 -6.55 28.04 15.42
C VAL A 208 -6.57 28.67 16.81
N SER A 209 -5.51 28.41 17.58
CA SER A 209 -5.31 29.03 18.88
C SER A 209 -5.31 30.53 18.66
N ARG A 210 -6.40 31.18 19.07
CA ARG A 210 -6.55 32.62 19.04
C ARG A 210 -5.81 33.15 20.28
N SER A 211 -4.50 33.28 20.16
CA SER A 211 -3.58 34.01 21.05
C SER A 211 -2.29 34.13 20.23
N ASP A 212 -1.91 35.28 19.70
CA ASP A 212 -1.52 36.45 20.48
C ASP A 212 -1.89 37.79 19.79
N ARG A 213 -2.57 38.65 20.54
CA ARG A 213 -2.40 40.12 20.51
C ARG A 213 -2.54 40.64 21.93
#